data_AF-A0A0F5VKP8-F1
#
_entry.id   AF-A0A0F5VKP8-F1
#
_cell.length_a   1.000
_cell.length_b   1.000
_cell.length_c   1.000
_cell.angle_alpha   90.00
_cell.angle_beta   90.00
_cell.angle_gamma   90.00
#
_symmetry.space_group_name_H-M   'P 1'
#
loop_
_entity.id
_entity.type
_entity.pdbx_description
1 polymer ?
#
loop_
_entity_poly.entity_id
_entity_poly.type
_entity_poly.pdbx_seq_one_letter_code
_entity_poly.pdbx_strand_id
1 'polypeptide(L)'
;INEVPMGRLNGESSYNRVEIFYHKDGPSTHAFRFAAWGEAPEAWSDGGWDRPALVTMENMDKTPRDQLWNSKWGSANFPLTGNLQSNINKARNADSRAAAAIPAF
;
A
#
# COMPACT_ATOMS: atom_id res chain seq x y z
N ILE A 1 -3.48 -17.67 -14.38
CA ILE A 1 -3.72 -16.36 -13.74
C ILE A 1 -3.60 -16.57 -12.25
N ASN A 2 -2.72 -15.88 -11.54
CA ASN A 2 -2.78 -15.84 -10.08
C ASN A 2 -3.42 -14.49 -9.76
N GLU A 3 -4.72 -14.52 -9.50
CA GLU A 3 -5.50 -13.34 -9.11
C GLU A 3 -4.94 -12.79 -7.78
N VAL A 4 -4.93 -11.47 -7.64
CA VAL A 4 -4.59 -10.82 -6.36
C VAL A 4 -5.74 -11.12 -5.40
N PRO A 5 -5.49 -11.70 -4.22
CA PRO A 5 -6.55 -11.94 -3.25
C PRO A 5 -7.24 -10.64 -2.84
N MET A 6 -8.56 -10.67 -2.86
CA MET A 6 -9.42 -9.55 -2.51
C MET A 6 -9.99 -9.76 -1.12
N GLY A 7 -9.95 -8.70 -0.31
CA GLY A 7 -10.37 -8.70 1.08
C GLY A 7 -11.79 -9.22 1.26
N ARG A 8 -12.08 -9.97 2.32
CA ARG A 8 -13.45 -10.34 2.68
C ARG A 8 -14.06 -9.36 3.70
N LEU A 9 -15.31 -8.96 3.50
CA LEU A 9 -16.13 -8.16 4.42
C LEU A 9 -17.40 -8.93 4.73
N ASN A 10 -17.66 -9.23 6.01
CA ASN A 10 -18.86 -9.96 6.46
C ASN A 10 -19.10 -11.32 5.75
N GLY A 11 -18.04 -12.02 5.34
CA GLY A 11 -18.13 -13.28 4.60
C GLY A 11 -18.21 -13.15 3.08
N GLU A 12 -18.35 -11.93 2.55
CA GLU A 12 -18.39 -11.64 1.11
C GLU A 12 -17.05 -11.09 0.61
N SER A 13 -16.69 -11.40 -0.64
CA SER A 13 -15.51 -10.82 -1.29
C SER A 13 -15.74 -9.32 -1.54
N SER A 14 -14.89 -8.48 -0.97
CA SER A 14 -14.77 -7.05 -1.26
C SER A 14 -13.90 -6.89 -2.51
N TYR A 15 -14.53 -6.89 -3.69
CA TYR A 15 -13.86 -6.76 -5.00
C TYR A 15 -13.10 -5.43 -5.24
N ASN A 16 -13.03 -4.57 -4.23
CA ASN A 16 -12.37 -3.28 -4.26
C ASN A 16 -11.32 -3.10 -3.15
N ARG A 17 -10.98 -4.15 -2.39
CA ARG A 17 -9.97 -4.10 -1.33
C ARG A 17 -8.91 -5.16 -1.56
N VAL A 18 -7.67 -4.73 -1.69
CA VAL A 18 -6.53 -5.63 -1.86
C VAL A 18 -5.99 -6.01 -0.49
N GLU A 19 -5.69 -7.30 -0.30
CA GLU A 19 -5.02 -7.81 0.91
C GLU A 19 -3.49 -7.67 0.76
N ILE A 20 -2.86 -6.97 1.71
CA ILE A 20 -1.43 -6.61 1.67
C ILE A 20 -0.77 -6.99 3.00
N PHE A 21 0.32 -7.74 2.93
CA PHE A 21 1.19 -8.00 4.08
C PHE A 21 2.28 -6.95 4.19
N TYR A 22 2.49 -6.45 5.41
CA TYR A 22 3.73 -5.81 5.82
C TYR A 22 4.63 -6.87 6.46
N HIS A 23 5.73 -7.23 5.80
CA HIS A 23 6.62 -8.27 6.31
C HIS A 23 8.06 -7.81 6.32
N LYS A 24 8.86 -8.38 7.22
CA LYS A 24 10.31 -8.23 7.18
C LYS A 24 10.86 -9.15 6.09
N ASP A 25 11.61 -8.59 5.14
CA ASP A 25 12.19 -9.38 4.06
C ASP A 25 13.58 -9.91 4.49
N GLY A 26 13.59 -11.12 5.05
CA GLY A 26 14.79 -11.76 5.58
C GLY A 26 15.51 -10.92 6.65
N PRO A 27 16.85 -10.75 6.59
CA PRO A 27 17.59 -9.90 7.53
C PRO A 27 17.47 -8.39 7.25
N SER A 28 16.73 -7.99 6.20
CA SER A 28 16.70 -6.63 5.66
C SER A 28 15.56 -5.76 6.23
N THR A 29 15.19 -4.71 5.49
CA THR A 29 14.06 -3.81 5.75
C THR A 29 12.71 -4.51 5.52
N HIS A 30 11.64 -3.87 5.99
CA HIS A 30 10.29 -4.37 5.70
C HIS A 30 9.86 -4.01 4.28
N ALA A 31 8.98 -4.82 3.71
CA ALA A 31 8.37 -4.62 2.41
C ALA A 31 6.87 -4.97 2.45
N PHE A 32 6.14 -4.41 1.49
CA PHE A 32 4.76 -4.80 1.22
C PHE A 32 4.71 -5.85 0.11
N ARG A 33 3.83 -6.84 0.27
CA ARG A 33 3.47 -7.77 -0.79
C ARG A 33 1.97 -8.04 -0.77
N PHE A 34 1.44 -8.49 -1.91
CA PHE A 34 0.10 -9.05 -1.93
C PHE A 34 0.05 -10.34 -1.11
N ALA A 35 -1.10 -10.57 -0.48
CA ALA A 35 -1.42 -11.86 0.12
C ALA A 35 -1.41 -12.97 -0.94
N ALA A 36 -1.11 -14.20 -0.54
CA ALA A 36 -1.44 -15.39 -1.29
C ALA A 36 -2.90 -15.78 -1.07
N TRP A 37 -3.47 -16.56 -1.99
CA TRP A 37 -4.88 -16.94 -1.89
C TRP A 37 -5.12 -17.78 -0.64
N GLY A 38 -6.08 -17.35 0.20
CA GLY A 38 -6.40 -18.01 1.47
C GLY A 38 -5.38 -17.77 2.59
N GLU A 39 -4.39 -16.91 2.38
CA GLU A 39 -3.44 -16.54 3.42
C GLU A 39 -4.14 -15.71 4.50
N ALA A 40 -3.96 -16.09 5.76
CA ALA A 40 -4.59 -15.43 6.90
C ALA A 40 -3.64 -14.38 7.52
N PRO A 41 -4.17 -13.26 8.03
CA PRO A 41 -3.36 -12.24 8.69
C PRO A 41 -2.73 -12.79 9.98
N GLU A 42 -1.45 -12.47 10.22
CA GLU A 42 -0.67 -12.97 11.37
C GLU A 42 -0.74 -12.05 12.60
N ALA A 43 -1.05 -10.77 12.41
CA ALA A 43 -0.59 -9.72 13.33
C ALA A 43 -1.46 -9.51 14.59
N TRP A 44 -2.66 -10.09 14.69
CA TRP A 44 -3.59 -9.75 15.78
C TRP A 44 -4.31 -10.96 16.36
N SER A 45 -4.53 -10.92 17.69
CA SER A 45 -5.20 -11.96 18.46
C SER A 45 -6.68 -12.15 18.08
N ASP A 46 -7.27 -11.21 17.35
CA ASP A 46 -8.63 -11.28 16.79
C ASP A 46 -8.68 -11.84 15.36
N GLY A 47 -7.52 -12.13 14.75
CA GLY A 47 -7.40 -12.84 13.46
C GLY A 47 -7.87 -12.06 12.23
N GLY A 48 -8.08 -10.75 12.35
CA GLY A 48 -8.62 -9.89 11.29
C GLY A 48 -7.58 -9.17 10.43
N TRP A 49 -8.00 -8.76 9.23
CA TRP A 49 -7.25 -7.78 8.42
C TRP A 49 -7.44 -6.36 8.95
N ASP A 50 -6.34 -5.63 9.08
CA ASP A 50 -6.36 -4.25 9.56
C ASP A 50 -7.06 -3.28 8.61
N ARG A 51 -7.81 -2.35 9.19
CA ARG A 51 -8.50 -1.26 8.49
C ARG A 51 -8.31 0.06 9.23
N PRO A 52 -7.09 0.64 9.20
CA PRO A 52 -6.81 1.89 9.88
C PRO A 52 -7.68 3.02 9.31
N ALA A 53 -7.95 4.03 10.13
CA ALA A 53 -8.63 5.24 9.68
C ALA A 53 -7.83 5.91 8.55
N LEU A 54 -8.53 6.29 7.48
CA LEU A 54 -7.93 6.88 6.29
C LEU A 54 -8.19 8.38 6.25
N VAL A 55 -7.15 9.15 5.99
CA VAL A 55 -7.23 10.57 5.65
C VAL A 55 -6.51 10.80 4.31
N THR A 56 -7.17 11.52 3.41
CA THR A 56 -6.60 11.92 2.12
C THR A 56 -5.72 13.16 2.29
N MET A 57 -4.73 13.38 1.42
CA MET A 57 -3.86 14.55 1.50
C MET A 57 -4.64 15.88 1.39
N GLU A 58 -5.73 15.89 0.63
CA GLU A 58 -6.63 17.01 0.42
C GLU A 58 -7.38 17.39 1.70
N ASN A 59 -7.89 16.38 2.42
CA ASN A 59 -8.65 16.54 3.66
C ASN A 59 -7.77 16.58 4.93
N MET A 60 -6.47 16.33 4.83
CA MET A 60 -5.55 16.44 5.97
C MET A 60 -5.34 17.92 6.34
N ASP A 61 -5.39 18.23 7.63
CA ASP A 61 -5.08 19.58 8.11
C ASP A 61 -3.70 20.03 7.64
N LYS A 62 -3.58 21.34 7.36
CA LYS A 62 -2.35 21.92 6.79
C LYS A 62 -1.12 21.63 7.64
N THR A 63 -1.22 21.80 8.95
CA THR A 63 -0.08 21.63 9.86
C THR A 63 0.53 20.22 9.81
N PRO A 64 -0.21 19.12 10.05
CA PRO A 64 0.36 17.77 9.95
C PRO A 64 0.81 17.42 8.53
N ARG A 65 0.09 17.89 7.51
CA ARG A 65 0.47 17.67 6.11
C ARG A 65 1.82 18.30 5.76
N ASP A 66 2.03 19.55 6.15
CA ASP A 66 3.29 20.25 5.94
C ASP A 66 4.43 19.62 6.74
N GLN A 67 4.14 19.08 7.94
CA GLN A 67 5.13 18.33 8.71
C GLN A 67 5.55 17.05 7.99
N LEU A 68 4.62 16.27 7.42
CA LEU A 68 4.97 15.08 6.64
C LEU A 68 5.82 15.43 5.43
N TRP A 69 5.49 16.52 4.74
CA TRP A 69 6.19 16.97 3.55
C TRP A 69 7.61 17.48 3.79
N ASN A 70 7.82 18.21 4.89
CA ASN A 70 9.09 18.87 5.17
C ASN A 70 9.98 18.09 6.16
N SER A 71 9.50 16.94 6.64
CA SER A 71 10.25 16.08 7.54
C SER A 71 11.49 15.46 6.88
N LYS A 72 12.53 15.23 7.70
CA LYS A 72 13.68 14.41 7.32
C LYS A 72 13.44 12.98 7.78
N TRP A 73 13.34 12.06 6.84
CA TRP A 73 12.94 10.67 7.08
C TRP A 73 14.11 9.69 7.28
N GLY A 74 15.35 10.18 7.31
CA GLY A 74 16.55 9.34 7.39
C GLY A 74 16.66 8.43 6.16
N SER A 75 16.70 7.11 6.39
CA SER A 75 16.72 6.11 5.31
C SER A 75 15.35 5.83 4.68
N ALA A 76 14.27 6.35 5.26
CA ALA A 76 12.92 6.23 4.71
C ALA A 76 12.57 7.43 3.82
N ASN A 77 11.42 7.36 3.12
CA ASN A 77 10.88 8.44 2.30
C ASN A 77 9.36 8.53 2.48
N PHE A 78 8.80 9.74 2.44
CA PHE A 78 7.35 9.91 2.35
C PHE A 78 6.91 9.87 0.88
N PRO A 79 6.17 8.84 0.44
CA PRO A 79 5.97 8.57 -0.99
C PRO A 79 4.97 9.52 -1.68
N LEU A 80 4.19 10.27 -0.90
CA LEU A 80 3.10 11.14 -1.38
C LEU A 80 3.54 12.60 -1.59
N THR A 81 4.85 12.89 -1.63
CA THR A 81 5.39 14.24 -1.85
C THR A 81 6.69 14.24 -2.59
N GLY A 82 6.89 15.24 -3.47
CA GLY A 82 8.08 15.43 -4.32
C GLY A 82 8.31 14.32 -5.36
N ASN A 83 8.18 13.07 -4.95
CA ASN A 83 8.45 11.86 -5.70
C ASN A 83 7.19 11.13 -6.19
N LEU A 84 5.99 11.67 -5.98
CA LEU A 84 4.73 10.96 -6.26
C LEU A 84 4.66 10.46 -7.72
N GLN A 85 4.90 11.34 -8.69
CA GLN A 85 4.89 10.99 -10.12
C GLN A 85 5.92 9.91 -10.46
N SER A 86 7.13 10.03 -9.92
CA SER A 86 8.19 9.03 -10.07
C SER A 86 7.77 7.68 -9.45
N ASN A 87 7.16 7.69 -8.27
CA ASN A 87 6.67 6.51 -7.59
C ASN A 87 5.53 5.83 -8.37
N ILE A 88 4.60 6.61 -8.93
CA ILE A 88 3.53 6.08 -9.79
C ILE A 88 4.11 5.43 -11.04
N ASN A 89 5.06 6.09 -11.71
CA ASN A 89 5.73 5.53 -12.89
C ASN A 89 6.51 4.25 -12.54
N LYS A 90 7.19 4.20 -11.39
CA LYS A 90 7.91 3.03 -10.91
C LYS A 90 6.96 1.87 -10.61
N ALA A 91 5.84 2.13 -9.92
CA ALA A 91 4.82 1.13 -9.64
C ALA A 91 4.17 0.61 -10.93
N ARG A 92 3.88 1.50 -11.89
CA ARG A 92 3.36 1.13 -13.20
C ARG A 92 4.31 0.19 -13.93
N ASN A 93 5.59 0.56 -14.01
CA ASN A 93 6.59 -0.23 -14.76
C ASN A 93 6.93 -1.57 -14.09
N ALA A 94 6.57 -1.77 -12.83
CA ALA A 94 6.77 -3.04 -12.14
C ALA A 94 5.80 -4.15 -12.62
N ASP A 95 4.71 -3.79 -13.30
CA ASP A 95 3.73 -4.73 -13.85
C ASP A 95 3.46 -4.41 -15.32
N SER A 96 3.73 -5.37 -16.22
CA SER A 96 3.57 -5.17 -17.67
C SER A 96 2.13 -4.88 -18.08
N ARG A 97 1.14 -5.35 -17.32
CA ARG A 97 -0.29 -5.07 -17.55
C ARG A 97 -0.60 -3.62 -17.19
N ALA A 98 -0.07 -3.15 -16.06
CA ALA A 98 -0.22 -1.75 -15.66
C ALA A 98 0.50 -0.81 -16.64
N ALA A 99 1.71 -1.18 -17.10
CA ALA A 99 2.46 -0.44 -18.10
C ALA A 99 1.73 -0.31 -19.44
N ALA A 100 0.97 -1.32 -19.84
CA ALA A 100 0.18 -1.30 -21.07
C ALA A 100 -1.14 -0.50 -20.93
N ALA A 101 -1.72 -0.43 -19.72
CA ALA A 101 -3.05 0.14 -19.49
C ALA A 101 -3.05 1.58 -18.98
N ILE A 102 -1.99 2.01 -18.29
CA ILE A 102 -1.93 3.31 -17.60
C ILE A 102 -0.89 4.19 -18.31
N PRO A 103 -1.23 5.43 -18.73
CA PRO A 103 -0.25 6.32 -19.34
C PRO A 103 0.86 6.69 -18.36
N ALA A 104 1.99 7.13 -18.90
CA ALA A 104 3.01 7.75 -18.08
C ALA A 104 2.59 9.14 -17.63
N PHE A 105 2.99 9.47 -16.40
CA PHE A 105 2.77 10.76 -15.79
C PHE A 105 4.05 11.55 -15.89
#